data_AF-A0A0R3N503-F1
#
_entry.id   AF-A0A0R3N503-F1
#
_cell.length_a   1.000
_cell.length_b   1.000
_cell.length_c   1.000
_cell.angle_alpha   90.00
_cell.angle_beta   90.00
_cell.angle_gamma   90.00
#
_symmetry.space_group_name_H-M   'P 1'
#
loop_
_entity.id
_entity.type
_entity.pdbx_description
1 polymer ?
#
loop_
_entity_poly.entity_id
_entity_poly.type
_entity_poly.pdbx_seq_one_letter_code
_entity_poly.pdbx_strand_id
1 'polypeptide(L)' 'MKSVGRDQRAFCYLSDATEAFLQVLLRGQPGEAYNVGNPSGWISIGDLANRSAGFFRSPLQ' A
#
# COMPACT_ATOMS: atom_id res chain seq x y z
N MET A 1 0.59 11.33 24.65
CA MET A 1 1.55 10.22 24.42
C MET A 1 1.91 10.21 22.94
N LYS A 2 3.19 10.17 22.55
CA LYS A 2 3.61 10.10 21.15
C LYS A 2 3.75 8.63 20.74
N SER A 3 3.22 8.23 19.58
CA SER A 3 3.39 6.88 19.05
C SER A 3 4.83 6.67 18.57
N VAL A 4 5.33 5.44 18.72
CA VAL A 4 6.66 5.01 18.24
C VAL A 4 6.64 4.55 16.77
N GLY A 5 5.48 4.56 16.12
CA GLY A 5 5.36 4.29 14.68
C GLY A 5 5.62 2.84 14.24
N ARG A 6 5.58 1.87 15.17
CA ARG A 6 5.83 0.44 14.88
C ARG A 6 4.65 -0.29 14.25
N ASP A 7 3.47 0.30 14.29
CA ASP A 7 2.26 -0.21 13.65
C ASP A 7 2.51 -0.44 12.16
N GLN A 8 2.33 -1.69 11.73
CA GLN A 8 2.44 -2.07 10.32
C GLN A 8 1.08 -2.02 9.65
N ARG A 9 1.07 -1.64 8.38
CA ARG A 9 -0.10 -1.66 7.50
C ARG A 9 0.31 -2.19 6.13
N ALA A 10 -0.67 -2.77 5.42
CA ALA A 10 -0.52 -3.18 4.04
C ALA A 10 -0.87 -2.00 3.12
N PHE A 11 0.13 -1.41 2.47
CA PHE A 11 -0.09 -0.35 1.48
C PHE A 11 -0.11 -0.96 0.08
N CYS A 12 -1.29 -0.97 -0.53
CA CYS A 12 -1.47 -1.32 -1.94
C CYS A 12 -1.44 -0.05 -2.79
N TYR A 13 -0.76 -0.07 -3.94
CA TYR A 13 -0.82 1.05 -4.87
C TYR A 13 -2.23 1.17 -5.46
N LEU A 14 -2.68 2.41 -5.69
CA LEU A 14 -4.01 2.67 -6.26
C LEU A 14 -4.16 2.07 -7.67
N SER A 15 -3.10 2.03 -8.46
CA SER A 15 -3.08 1.36 -9.77
C SER A 15 -3.40 -0.12 -9.64
N ASP A 16 -2.72 -0.82 -8.72
CA ASP A 16 -2.89 -2.26 -8.51
C ASP A 16 -4.31 -2.58 -8.03
N ALA A 17 -4.84 -1.75 -7.10
CA ALA A 17 -6.21 -1.89 -6.63
C ALA A 17 -7.24 -1.64 -7.74
N THR A 18 -7.03 -0.61 -8.57
CA THR A 18 -7.92 -0.29 -9.70
C THR A 18 -7.94 -1.43 -10.71
N GLU A 19 -6.77 -1.96 -11.06
CA GLU A 19 -6.65 -3.10 -11.96
C GLU A 19 -7.36 -4.33 -11.37
N ALA A 20 -7.09 -4.67 -10.11
CA ALA A 20 -7.68 -5.82 -9.46
C ALA A 20 -9.22 -5.74 -9.38
N PHE A 21 -9.77 -4.55 -9.10
CA PHE A 21 -11.23 -4.36 -9.10
C PHE A 21 -11.84 -4.61 -10.48
N LEU A 22 -11.20 -4.13 -11.55
CA LEU A 22 -11.64 -4.41 -12.91
C LEU A 22 -11.50 -5.90 -13.26
N GLN A 23 -10.43 -6.55 -12.82
CA GLN A 23 -10.26 -8.00 -13.02
C GLN A 23 -11.38 -8.80 -12.33
N VAL A 24 -11.72 -8.47 -11.07
CA VAL A 24 -12.83 -9.13 -10.36
C VAL A 24 -14.16 -8.86 -11.04
N LEU A 25 -14.41 -7.62 -11.48
CA LEU A 25 -15.65 -7.27 -12.17
C LEU A 25 -15.82 -8.03 -13.50
N LEU A 26 -14.76 -8.16 -14.29
CA LEU A 26 -14.82 -8.72 -15.64
C LEU A 26 -14.60 -10.24 -15.70
N ARG A 27 -13.93 -10.82 -14.70
CA ARG A 27 -13.45 -12.22 -14.73
C ARG A 27 -13.71 -12.99 -13.44
N GLY A 28 -14.19 -12.33 -12.38
CA GLY A 28 -14.50 -12.95 -11.11
C GLY A 28 -15.71 -13.88 -11.17
N GLN A 29 -15.81 -14.76 -10.18
CA GLN A 29 -16.95 -15.66 -10.03
C GLN A 29 -18.04 -14.97 -9.17
N PRO A 30 -19.32 -15.02 -9.58
CA PRO A 30 -20.41 -14.46 -8.78
C PRO A 30 -20.45 -15.05 -7.37
N GLY A 31 -20.47 -14.18 -6.36
CA GLY A 31 -20.50 -14.56 -4.95
C GLY A 31 -19.14 -14.87 -4.32
N GLU A 32 -18.05 -14.90 -5.10
CA GLU A 32 -16.71 -15.11 -4.57
C GLU A 32 -16.08 -13.81 -4.05
N ALA A 33 -15.44 -13.90 -2.88
CA ALA A 33 -14.71 -12.80 -2.27
C ALA A 33 -13.22 -12.85 -2.65
N TYR A 34 -12.67 -11.71 -3.05
CA TYR A 34 -11.27 -11.59 -3.47
C TYR A 34 -10.51 -10.59 -2.58
N ASN A 35 -9.40 -11.04 -2.02
CA ASN A 35 -8.48 -10.16 -1.30
C ASN A 35 -7.56 -9.44 -2.29
N VAL A 36 -7.51 -8.11 -2.21
CA VAL A 36 -6.63 -7.26 -3.01
C VAL A 36 -5.58 -6.65 -2.09
N GLY A 37 -4.30 -6.84 -2.43
CA GLY A 37 -3.20 -6.29 -1.66
C GLY A 37 -1.86 -6.52 -2.34
N ASN A 38 -0.86 -5.77 -1.88
CA ASN A 38 0.52 -5.91 -2.34
C ASN A 38 1.36 -6.50 -1.20
N PRO A 39 1.88 -7.75 -1.31
CA PRO A 39 2.72 -8.36 -0.28
C PRO A 39 4.01 -7.58 0.02
N SER A 40 4.53 -6.83 -0.96
CA SER A 40 5.69 -5.97 -0.79
C SER A 40 5.34 -4.63 -0.12
N GLY A 41 4.05 -4.34 0.08
CA GLY A 41 3.53 -3.11 0.68
C GLY A 41 3.47 -3.11 2.20
N TRP A 42 4.00 -4.13 2.87
CA TRP A 42 3.98 -4.24 4.32
C TRP A 42 5.09 -3.39 4.95
N ILE A 43 4.72 -2.30 5.62
CA ILE A 43 5.68 -1.36 6.21
C ILE A 43 5.13 -0.72 7.49
N SER A 44 6.02 -0.38 8.43
CA SER A 44 5.64 0.39 9.62
C SER A 44 5.37 1.85 9.26
N ILE A 45 4.47 2.53 9.99
CA ILE A 45 4.18 3.94 9.70
C ILE A 45 5.40 4.84 9.91
N GLY A 46 6.29 4.48 10.84
CA GLY A 46 7.56 5.17 11.07
C GLY A 46 8.53 5.01 9.90
N ASP A 47 8.67 3.81 9.36
CA ASP A 47 9.54 3.56 8.20
C ASP A 47 9.01 4.26 6.95
N LEU A 48 7.69 4.26 6.74
CA LEU A 48 7.07 5.00 5.64
C LEU A 48 7.37 6.51 5.74
N ALA A 49 7.20 7.10 6.92
CA ALA A 49 7.50 8.52 7.15
C ALA A 49 8.98 8.84 6.88
N ASN A 50 9.91 7.98 7.32
CA ASN A 50 11.35 8.14 7.09
C ASN A 50 11.69 8.07 5.60
N ARG A 51 11.10 7.11 4.85
CA ARG A 51 11.29 6.99 3.39
C ARG A 51 10.80 8.25 2.68
N SER A 52 9.58 8.70 2.98
CA SER A 52 8.99 9.91 2.39
C SER A 52 9.85 11.15 2.69
N ALA A 53 10.29 11.33 3.94
CA ALA A 53 11.18 12.44 4.31
C ALA A 53 12.55 12.35 3.62
N GLY A 54 13.09 11.14 3.42
CA GLY A 54 14.33 10.90 2.69
C GLY A 54 14.25 11.36 1.24
N PHE A 55 13.15 11.09 0.54
CA PHE A 55 12.93 11.60 -0.82
C PHE A 55 12.98 13.13 -0.89
N PHE A 56 12.32 13.83 0.04
CA PHE A 56 12.32 15.30 0.06
C PHE A 56 13.64 15.94 0.53
N ARG A 57 14.53 15.16 1.14
CA ARG A 57 15.86 15.63 1.59
C ARG A 57 16.96 15.39 0.55
N SER A 58 16.72 14.59 -0.48
CA SER A 58 17.62 14.55 -1.62
C SER A 58 17.61 15.92 -2.30
N PRO A 59 18.76 16.55 -2.60
CA PRO A 59 18.78 17.69 -3.51
C PRO A 59 18.07 17.26 -4.79
N LEU A 60 17.15 18.08 -5.27
CA LEU A 60 16.59 17.93 -6.62
C LEU A 60 17.78 17.73 -7.57
N GLN A 61 17.85 16.56 -8.22
CA GLN A 61 18.76 16.38 -9.36
C GLN A 61 18.32 17.32 -10.47
#